data_AF-A0A496VYB4-F1
#
_entry.id   AF-A0A496VYB4-F1
#
_cell.length_a   1.000
_cell.length_b   1.000
_cell.length_c   1.000
_cell.angle_alpha   90.00
_cell.angle_beta   90.00
_cell.angle_gamma   90.00
#
_symmetry.space_group_name_H-M   'P 1'
#
loop_
_entity.id
_entity.type
_entity.pdbx_description
1 polymer ?
#
loop_
_entity_poly.entity_id
_entity_poly.type
_entity_poly.pdbx_seq_one_letter_code
_entity_poly.pdbx_strand_id
1 'polypeptide(L)'
;MNDKSKIVDQKIAILRKSFAKKLPERLDKIHHHWAALQIDWQVDVFNELHREVHSLAGTSLTYGFVQPGTIARELEKVIQHLTRSRPDAEQSQEIVRLLSTLQQAVEQTEEVNEC
;
A
#
# COMPACT_ATOMS: atom_id res chain seq x y z
N MET A 1 19.71 -31.92 10.57
CA MET A 1 18.26 -31.61 10.43
C MET A 1 18.08 -30.10 10.46
N ASN A 2 17.68 -29.48 9.36
CA ASN A 2 16.83 -28.27 9.45
C ASN A 2 15.93 -28.11 8.21
N ASP A 3 15.36 -29.23 7.73
CA ASP A 3 14.46 -29.24 6.56
C ASP A 3 13.18 -28.43 6.80
N LYS A 4 12.72 -28.31 8.06
CA LYS A 4 11.55 -27.48 8.41
C LYS A 4 11.79 -25.99 8.16
N SER A 5 12.98 -25.47 8.48
CA SER A 5 13.32 -24.05 8.22
C SER A 5 13.33 -23.76 6.72
N LYS A 6 13.95 -24.62 5.92
CA LYS A 6 13.98 -24.48 4.46
C LYS A 6 12.59 -24.45 3.83
N ILE A 7 11.65 -25.28 4.31
CA ILE A 7 10.27 -25.29 3.82
C ILE A 7 9.53 -23.99 4.17
N VAL A 8 9.75 -23.44 5.37
CA VAL A 8 9.15 -22.16 5.78
C VAL A 8 9.70 -21.01 4.91
N ASP A 9 11.01 -20.96 4.70
CA ASP A 9 11.65 -19.92 3.90
C ASP A 9 11.16 -19.96 2.44
N GLN A 10 11.00 -21.16 1.86
CA GLN A 10 10.45 -21.34 0.52
C GLN A 10 8.99 -20.87 0.42
N LYS A 11 8.15 -21.18 1.42
CA LYS A 11 6.75 -20.71 1.44
C LYS A 11 6.68 -19.19 1.54
N ILE A 12 7.50 -18.56 2.37
CA ILE A 12 7.59 -17.11 2.49
C ILE A 12 8.04 -16.49 1.16
N ALA A 13 9.02 -17.09 0.48
CA ALA A 13 9.47 -16.60 -0.83
C ALA A 13 8.37 -16.65 -1.90
N ILE A 14 7.56 -17.73 -1.94
CA ILE A 14 6.41 -17.84 -2.85
C ILE A 14 5.37 -16.76 -2.54
N LEU A 15 5.02 -16.58 -1.26
CA LEU A 15 4.06 -15.55 -0.84
C LEU A 15 4.57 -14.15 -1.18
N ARG A 16 5.86 -13.88 -0.95
CA ARG A 16 6.52 -12.61 -1.29
C ARG A 16 6.44 -12.33 -2.79
N LYS A 17 6.75 -13.31 -3.64
CA LYS A 17 6.62 -13.18 -5.11
C LYS A 17 5.17 -12.96 -5.55
N SER A 18 4.23 -13.71 -4.96
CA SER A 18 2.81 -13.51 -5.28
C SER A 18 2.29 -12.15 -4.83
N PHE A 19 2.80 -11.62 -3.72
CA PHE A 19 2.44 -10.30 -3.23
C PHE A 19 3.04 -9.20 -4.09
N ALA A 20 4.32 -9.31 -4.48
CA ALA A 20 4.98 -8.41 -5.44
C ALA A 20 4.14 -8.22 -6.70
N LYS A 21 3.67 -9.31 -7.32
CA LYS A 21 2.85 -9.25 -8.53
C LYS A 21 1.48 -8.58 -8.35
N LYS A 22 0.98 -8.50 -7.12
CA LYS A 22 -0.32 -7.90 -6.79
C LYS A 22 -0.20 -6.47 -6.29
N LEU A 23 0.99 -6.03 -5.87
CA LEU A 23 1.23 -4.69 -5.35
C LEU A 23 0.80 -3.59 -6.33
N PRO A 24 1.14 -3.64 -7.63
CA PRO A 24 0.69 -2.64 -8.60
C PRO A 24 -0.84 -2.56 -8.68
N GLU A 25 -1.53 -3.70 -8.81
CA GLU A 25 -2.99 -3.75 -8.88
C GLU A 25 -3.66 -3.16 -7.62
N ARG A 26 -3.07 -3.43 -6.45
CA ARG A 26 -3.57 -2.86 -5.18
C ARG A 26 -3.36 -1.35 -5.13
N LEU A 27 -2.24 -0.87 -5.64
CA LEU A 27 -1.94 0.55 -5.70
C LEU A 27 -2.88 1.28 -6.68
N ASP A 28 -3.16 0.69 -7.84
CA ASP A 28 -4.14 1.23 -8.80
C ASP A 28 -5.53 1.41 -8.15
N LYS A 29 -5.97 0.42 -7.35
CA LYS A 29 -7.22 0.54 -6.58
C LYS A 29 -7.21 1.70 -5.59
N ILE A 30 -6.10 1.89 -4.88
CA ILE A 30 -5.94 3.02 -3.95
C ILE A 30 -6.02 4.35 -4.71
N HIS A 31 -5.32 4.49 -5.85
CA HIS A 31 -5.41 5.68 -6.69
C HIS A 31 -6.82 5.92 -7.20
N HIS A 32 -7.52 4.86 -7.63
CA HIS A 32 -8.89 4.96 -8.12
C HIS A 32 -9.86 5.45 -7.04
N HIS A 33 -9.81 4.87 -5.83
CA HIS A 33 -10.64 5.32 -4.71
C HIS A 33 -10.33 6.77 -4.33
N TRP A 34 -9.05 7.16 -4.29
CA TRP A 34 -8.66 8.53 -3.99
C TRP A 34 -9.17 9.51 -5.06
N ALA A 35 -9.02 9.20 -6.35
CA ALA A 35 -9.51 10.03 -7.44
C ALA A 35 -11.04 10.18 -7.39
N ALA A 36 -11.78 9.10 -7.09
CA ALA A 36 -13.23 9.15 -6.92
C ALA A 36 -13.64 10.10 -5.78
N LEU A 37 -12.94 10.03 -4.64
CA LEU A 37 -13.20 10.89 -3.47
C LEU A 37 -12.92 12.37 -3.72
N GLN A 38 -12.04 12.71 -4.66
CA GLN A 38 -11.78 14.10 -5.06
C GLN A 38 -12.93 14.71 -5.86
N ILE A 39 -13.68 13.87 -6.59
CA ILE A 39 -14.85 14.26 -7.37
C ILE A 39 -16.07 14.34 -6.45
N ASP A 40 -16.36 13.25 -5.74
CA ASP A 40 -17.49 13.13 -4.83
C ASP A 40 -17.10 12.40 -3.55
N TRP A 41 -17.33 13.05 -2.41
CA TRP A 41 -16.88 12.53 -1.13
C TRP A 41 -17.90 11.52 -0.58
N GLN A 42 -17.62 10.24 -0.80
CA GLN A 42 -18.46 9.14 -0.32
C GLN A 42 -17.78 8.39 0.82
N VAL A 43 -18.46 8.31 1.97
CA VAL A 43 -17.93 7.67 3.18
C VAL A 43 -17.60 6.19 2.95
N ASP A 44 -18.36 5.50 2.13
CA ASP A 44 -18.11 4.08 1.81
C ASP A 44 -16.82 3.89 1.02
N VAL A 45 -16.58 4.73 0.00
CA VAL A 45 -15.33 4.76 -0.78
C VAL A 45 -14.15 5.17 0.10
N PHE A 46 -14.34 6.11 1.03
CA PHE A 46 -13.32 6.48 2.01
C PHE A 46 -12.95 5.30 2.92
N ASN A 47 -13.95 4.55 3.39
CA ASN A 47 -13.72 3.35 4.20
C ASN A 47 -13.00 2.26 3.39
N GLU A 48 -13.29 2.12 2.09
CA GLU A 48 -12.57 1.23 1.17
C GLU A 48 -11.12 1.63 1.00
N LEU A 49 -10.85 2.90 0.73
CA LEU A 49 -9.50 3.46 0.65
C LEU A 49 -8.70 3.16 1.92
N HIS A 50 -9.27 3.48 3.09
CA HIS A 50 -8.61 3.25 4.38
C HIS A 50 -8.30 1.76 4.61
N ARG A 51 -9.22 0.85 4.28
CA ARG A 51 -8.98 -0.60 4.41
C ARG A 51 -7.87 -1.09 3.49
N GLU A 52 -7.84 -0.63 2.24
CA GLU A 52 -6.79 -1.02 1.30
C GLU A 52 -5.41 -0.53 1.75
N VAL A 53 -5.32 0.74 2.17
CA VAL A 53 -4.06 1.31 2.68
C VAL A 53 -3.61 0.60 3.97
N HIS A 54 -4.51 0.36 4.92
CA HIS A 54 -4.22 -0.39 6.15
C HIS A 54 -3.69 -1.80 5.84
N SER A 55 -4.39 -2.51 4.96
CA SER A 55 -4.01 -3.86 4.56
C SER A 55 -2.66 -3.84 3.83
N LEU A 56 -2.40 -2.87 2.95
CA LEU A 56 -1.13 -2.72 2.26
C LEU A 56 0.02 -2.46 3.24
N ALA A 57 -0.16 -1.56 4.21
CA ALA A 57 0.84 -1.27 5.24
C ALA A 57 1.21 -2.54 6.04
N GLY A 58 0.21 -3.29 6.50
CA GLY A 58 0.43 -4.51 7.28
C GLY A 58 1.04 -5.66 6.45
N THR A 59 0.52 -5.90 5.25
CA THR A 59 0.96 -7.02 4.40
C THR A 59 2.35 -6.79 3.81
N SER A 60 2.67 -5.57 3.38
CA SER A 60 4.01 -5.22 2.86
C SER A 60 5.10 -5.48 3.89
N LEU A 61 4.91 -5.03 5.14
CA LEU A 61 5.89 -5.26 6.22
C LEU A 61 6.02 -6.75 6.56
N THR A 62 4.89 -7.49 6.58
CA THR A 62 4.88 -8.93 6.84
C THR A 62 5.71 -9.72 5.82
N TYR A 63 5.71 -9.31 4.56
CA TYR A 63 6.46 -9.96 3.48
C TYR A 63 7.85 -9.35 3.21
N GLY A 64 8.31 -8.44 4.07
CA GLY A 64 9.64 -7.84 4.00
C GLY A 64 9.79 -6.69 2.99
N PHE A 65 8.68 -6.13 2.51
CA PHE A 65 8.67 -4.92 1.67
C PHE A 65 8.66 -3.67 2.55
N VAL A 66 9.80 -3.38 3.17
CA VAL A 66 9.94 -2.35 4.21
C VAL A 66 9.63 -0.95 3.68
N GLN A 67 10.15 -0.59 2.51
CA GLN A 67 9.98 0.75 1.93
C GLN A 67 8.51 1.05 1.57
N PRO A 68 7.83 0.28 0.70
CA PRO A 68 6.42 0.54 0.41
C PRO A 68 5.53 0.34 1.65
N GLY A 69 5.88 -0.56 2.56
CA GLY A 69 5.15 -0.74 3.83
C GLY A 69 5.21 0.48 4.74
N THR A 70 6.38 1.12 4.86
CA THR A 70 6.56 2.34 5.65
C THR A 70 5.78 3.51 5.05
N ILE A 71 5.86 3.71 3.74
CA ILE A 71 5.15 4.80 3.06
C ILE A 71 3.62 4.58 3.15
N ALA A 72 3.14 3.35 2.96
CA ALA A 72 1.73 3.02 3.14
C ALA A 72 1.25 3.28 4.58
N ARG A 73 2.11 3.04 5.58
CA ARG A 73 1.81 3.34 6.99
C ARG A 73 1.73 4.85 7.26
N GLU A 74 2.54 5.67 6.59
CA GLU A 74 2.44 7.13 6.66
C GLU A 74 1.14 7.62 6.01
N LEU A 75 0.81 7.11 4.83
CA LEU A 75 -0.44 7.39 4.14
C LEU A 75 -1.66 7.00 5.01
N GLU A 76 -1.61 5.83 5.65
CA GLU A 76 -2.65 5.36 6.57
C GLU A 76 -2.88 6.37 7.71
N LYS A 77 -1.80 6.89 8.31
CA LYS A 77 -1.90 7.88 9.38
C LYS A 77 -2.59 9.15 8.87
N VAL A 78 -2.19 9.67 7.71
CA VAL A 78 -2.83 10.88 7.15
C VAL A 78 -4.31 10.64 6.92
N ILE A 79 -4.68 9.49 6.34
CA ILE A 79 -6.08 9.10 6.10
C ILE A 79 -6.86 8.95 7.43
N GLN A 80 -6.26 8.37 8.48
CA GLN A 80 -6.90 8.20 9.78
C GLN A 80 -7.24 9.52 10.48
N HIS A 81 -6.43 10.57 10.26
CA HIS A 81 -6.69 11.89 10.80
C HIS A 81 -7.75 12.67 10.02
N LEU A 82 -8.17 12.19 8.84
CA LEU A 82 -9.32 12.75 8.14
C LEU A 82 -10.60 12.43 8.91
N THR A 83 -11.41 13.46 9.18
CA THR A 83 -12.67 13.36 9.93
C THR A 83 -13.81 12.71 9.12
N ARG A 84 -13.49 11.73 8.26
CA ARG A 84 -14.39 11.15 7.24
C ARG A 84 -15.10 12.23 6.41
N SER A 85 -14.49 13.41 6.33
CA SER A 85 -14.95 14.56 5.57
C SER A 85 -13.87 14.94 4.57
N ARG A 86 -14.25 15.74 3.57
CA ARG A 86 -13.35 16.13 2.50
C ARG A 86 -12.11 16.82 3.07
N PRO A 87 -10.89 16.35 2.71
CA PRO A 87 -9.65 16.95 3.17
C PRO A 87 -9.52 18.37 2.63
N ASP A 88 -8.79 19.21 3.35
CA ASP A 88 -8.35 20.50 2.84
C ASP A 88 -7.27 20.34 1.76
N ALA A 89 -6.80 21.46 1.21
CA ALA A 89 -5.81 21.46 0.14
C ALA A 89 -4.45 20.92 0.58
N GLU A 90 -4.04 21.17 1.83
CA GLU A 90 -2.76 20.72 2.38
C GLU A 90 -2.77 19.21 2.58
N GLN A 91 -3.83 18.70 3.22
CA GLN A 91 -4.07 17.27 3.40
C GLN A 91 -4.16 16.53 2.07
N SER A 92 -4.84 17.11 1.08
CA SER A 92 -4.95 16.51 -0.25
C SER A 92 -3.61 16.45 -0.98
N GLN A 93 -2.80 17.50 -0.89
CA GLN A 93 -1.45 17.51 -1.47
C GLN A 93 -0.54 16.48 -0.81
N GLU A 94 -0.60 16.35 0.52
CA GLU A 94 0.21 15.36 1.23
C GLU A 94 -0.17 13.93 0.86
N ILE A 95 -1.47 13.65 0.72
CA ILE A 95 -1.94 12.33 0.25
C ILE A 95 -1.44 12.04 -1.16
N VAL A 96 -1.54 13.00 -2.08
CA VAL A 96 -1.02 12.84 -3.45
C VAL A 96 0.50 12.60 -3.46
N ARG A 97 1.25 13.34 -2.64
CA ARG A 97 2.71 13.15 -2.50
C ARG A 97 3.06 11.75 -2.00
N LEU A 98 2.36 11.27 -0.97
CA LEU A 98 2.58 9.93 -0.41
C LEU A 98 2.19 8.83 -1.40
N LEU A 99 1.11 9.01 -2.17
CA LEU A 99 0.71 8.09 -3.22
C LEU A 99 1.77 7.98 -4.33
N SER A 100 2.28 9.12 -4.82
CA SER A 100 3.36 9.12 -5.81
C SER A 100 4.65 8.49 -5.28
N THR A 101 4.99 8.74 -4.02
CA THR A 101 6.18 8.14 -3.37
C THR A 101 6.01 6.63 -3.21
N LEU A 102 4.80 6.18 -2.85
CA LEU A 102 4.45 4.77 -2.74
C LEU A 102 4.57 4.06 -4.09
N GLN A 103 4.10 4.69 -5.17
CA GLN A 103 4.21 4.17 -6.53
C GLN A 103 5.67 3.94 -6.93
N GLN A 104 6.53 4.94 -6.75
CA GLN A 104 7.96 4.80 -7.05
C GLN A 104 8.62 3.67 -6.24
N ALA A 105 8.23 3.50 -4.97
CA ALA A 105 8.76 2.42 -4.14
C ALA A 105 8.30 1.02 -4.60
N VAL A 106 7.07 0.92 -5.14
CA VAL A 106 6.57 -0.32 -5.72
C VAL A 106 7.30 -0.65 -7.02
N GLU A 107 7.48 0.32 -7.91
CA GLU A 107 8.20 0.15 -9.18
C GLU A 107 9.66 -0.29 -8.94
N GLN A 108 10.36 0.33 -7.99
CA GLN A 108 11.73 -0.04 -7.60
C GLN A 108 11.82 -1.45 -6.98
N THR A 109 10.71 -1.96 -6.44
CA THR A 109 10.65 -3.32 -5.88
C THR A 109 10.56 -4.39 -6.97
N GLU A 110 10.02 -4.05 -8.14
CA GLU A 110 9.92 -4.97 -9.28
C GLU A 110 11.29 -5.16 -9.97
N GLU A 111 12.05 -4.08 -10.17
CA GLU A 111 13.37 -4.12 -10.81
C GLU A 111 14.40 -5.00 -10.07
N VAL A 112 14.31 -5.11 -8.75
CA VAL A 112 15.25 -5.90 -7.93
C VAL A 112 14.91 -7.40 -7.93
N ASN A 113 13.68 -7.79 -8.29
CA ASN A 113 13.23 -9.19 -8.25
C ASN A 113 13.44 -9.95 -9.57
N GLU A 114 13.92 -9.30 -10.62
CA GLU A 114 14.21 -9.89 -11.94
C GLU A 114 15.70 -10.24 -12.17
N CYS A 115 16.59 -9.97 -11.20
CA CYS A 115 18.00 -10.37 -11.20
C CYS A 115 18.26 -11.69 -10.47
#